data_AF-A0A7X9GRV5-F1
#
_entry.id   AF-A0A7X9GRV5-F1
#
_cell.length_a   1.000
_cell.length_b   1.000
_cell.length_c   1.000
_cell.angle_alpha   90.00
_cell.angle_beta   90.00
_cell.angle_gamma   90.00
#
_symmetry.space_group_name_H-M   'P 1'
#
loop_
_entity.id
_entity.type
_entity.pdbx_description
1 polymer ?
#
loop_
_entity_poly.entity_id
_entity_poly.type
_entity_poly.pdbx_seq_one_letter_code
_entity_poly.pdbx_strand_id
1 'polypeptide(L)'
;MLKLVRNNIVIIGEILNYLMVFCLATFVFIIFYRRKLDVNLIVMGSSSGKFCDDNVYELLKHLISQGEKTIYIIDKKSTDVSKVQYVGGSVLYRHSFRAILAAFRSAVMIYDTSHIDIIRCPRRYLKYTKTLNISHGVHGLKKKTPEDKLAITHRSFLQVERSMMIWPNT
;
A
#
# COMPACT_ATOMS: atom_id res chain seq x y z
N MET A 1 -15.10 -24.87 16.06
CA MET A 1 -13.78 -24.87 16.74
C MET A 1 -12.61 -25.15 15.79
N LEU A 2 -12.52 -26.30 15.10
CA LEU A 2 -11.41 -26.64 14.18
C LEU A 2 -11.19 -25.65 13.01
N LYS A 3 -12.27 -25.16 12.36
CA LYS A 3 -12.18 -24.12 11.30
C LYS A 3 -11.60 -22.81 11.82
N LEU A 4 -11.89 -22.46 13.08
CA LEU A 4 -11.42 -21.23 13.73
C LEU A 4 -9.92 -21.30 14.01
N VAL A 5 -9.47 -22.43 14.55
CA VAL A 5 -8.04 -22.70 14.82
C VAL A 5 -7.23 -22.71 13.52
N ARG A 6 -7.73 -23.36 12.47
CA ARG A 6 -7.07 -23.38 11.15
C ARG A 6 -6.97 -21.98 10.54
N ASN A 7 -8.02 -21.16 10.63
CA ASN A 7 -7.97 -19.78 10.15
C ASN A 7 -6.94 -18.94 10.91
N ASN A 8 -6.88 -19.08 12.24
CA ASN A 8 -5.93 -18.35 13.07
C ASN A 8 -4.47 -18.71 12.74
N ILE A 9 -4.16 -19.99 12.51
CA ILE A 9 -2.81 -20.44 12.12
C ILE A 9 -2.39 -19.85 10.77
N VAL A 10 -3.30 -19.83 9.79
CA VAL A 10 -3.03 -19.24 8.47
C VAL A 10 -2.75 -17.74 8.58
N ILE A 11 -3.56 -17.02 9.35
CA ILE A 11 -3.39 -15.57 9.57
C ILE A 11 -2.05 -15.27 10.24
N ILE A 12 -1.68 -16.02 11.29
CA ILE A 12 -0.39 -15.85 11.97
C ILE A 12 0.77 -16.10 11.00
N GLY A 13 0.67 -17.15 10.17
CA GLY A 13 1.65 -17.45 9.13
C GLY A 13 1.83 -16.29 8.14
N GLU A 14 0.72 -15.69 7.69
CA GLU A 14 0.77 -14.52 6.79
C GLU A 14 1.41 -13.29 7.46
N ILE A 15 1.11 -13.05 8.73
CA ILE A 15 1.71 -11.94 9.51
C ILE A 15 3.22 -12.15 9.66
N LEU A 16 3.66 -13.34 10.08
CA LEU A 16 5.07 -13.65 10.25
C LEU A 16 5.83 -13.54 8.93
N ASN A 17 5.25 -14.06 7.84
CA ASN A 17 5.83 -13.92 6.52
C ASN A 17 5.96 -12.45 6.10
N TYR A 18 4.91 -11.64 6.32
CA TYR A 18 4.96 -10.22 6.04
C TYR A 18 6.06 -9.50 6.86
N LEU A 19 6.16 -9.79 8.16
CA LEU A 19 7.18 -9.21 9.03
C LEU A 19 8.59 -9.59 8.57
N MET A 20 8.83 -10.85 8.23
CA MET A 20 10.11 -11.30 7.68
C MET A 20 10.46 -10.56 6.38
N VAL A 21 9.52 -10.50 5.45
CA VAL A 21 9.70 -9.81 4.16
C VAL A 21 9.96 -8.32 4.36
N PHE A 22 9.24 -7.69 5.29
CA PHE A 22 9.41 -6.28 5.64
C PHE A 22 10.79 -6.01 6.26
N CYS A 23 11.21 -6.82 7.23
CA CYS A 23 12.52 -6.74 7.86
C CYS A 23 13.65 -6.94 6.85
N LEU A 24 13.52 -7.93 5.96
CA LEU A 24 14.50 -8.19 4.91
C LEU A 24 14.58 -7.03 3.91
N ALA A 25 13.45 -6.50 3.44
CA ALA A 25 13.44 -5.34 2.54
C ALA A 25 14.04 -4.10 3.21
N THR A 26 13.76 -3.89 4.50
CA THR A 26 14.35 -2.80 5.29
C THR A 26 15.85 -2.95 5.42
N PHE A 27 16.33 -4.14 5.76
CA PHE A 27 17.75 -4.46 5.84
C PHE A 27 18.45 -4.21 4.50
N VAL A 28 17.86 -4.70 3.40
CA VAL A 28 18.42 -4.50 2.07
C VAL A 28 18.48 -3.03 1.69
N PHE A 29 17.43 -2.26 1.97
CA PHE A 29 17.40 -0.82 1.72
C PHE A 29 18.46 -0.06 2.51
N ILE A 30 18.68 -0.43 3.78
CA ILE A 30 19.65 0.24 4.64
C ILE A 30 21.09 -0.12 4.23
N ILE A 31 21.39 -1.40 4.00
CA ILE A 31 22.76 -1.87 3.81
C ILE A 31 23.21 -1.71 2.36
N PHE A 32 22.45 -2.26 1.41
CA PHE A 32 22.86 -2.29 0.00
C PHE A 32 22.56 -0.99 -0.71
N TYR A 33 21.38 -0.40 -0.44
CA TYR A 33 21.00 0.87 -1.06
C TYR A 33 21.45 2.08 -0.26
N ARG A 34 22.01 1.90 0.95
CA ARG A 34 22.47 2.99 1.83
C ARG A 34 21.41 4.08 2.02
N ARG A 35 20.13 3.66 2.08
CA ARG A 35 18.95 4.54 2.17
C ARG A 35 18.79 5.52 1.00
N LYS A 36 19.43 5.26 -0.15
CA LYS A 36 19.30 6.08 -1.35
C LYS A 36 18.02 5.75 -2.11
N LEU A 37 17.34 6.79 -2.55
CA LEU A 37 16.18 6.69 -3.43
C LEU A 37 16.63 6.55 -4.88
N ASP A 38 15.77 5.92 -5.68
CA ASP A 38 15.78 6.03 -7.13
C ASP A 38 14.93 7.26 -7.49
N VAL A 39 15.60 8.34 -7.90
CA VAL A 39 15.00 9.69 -8.11
C VAL A 39 13.90 9.70 -9.17
N ASN A 40 13.90 8.72 -10.07
CA ASN A 40 12.94 8.62 -11.17
C ASN A 40 11.83 7.58 -10.88
N LEU A 41 11.89 6.89 -9.73
CA LEU A 41 10.94 5.83 -9.42
C LEU A 41 9.70 6.40 -8.73
N ILE A 42 8.55 6.22 -9.37
CA ILE A 42 7.23 6.49 -8.82
C ILE A 42 6.59 5.15 -8.46
N VAL A 43 6.10 5.04 -7.22
CA VAL A 43 5.27 3.92 -6.78
C VAL A 43 3.85 4.42 -6.53
N MET A 44 2.87 3.65 -6.96
CA MET A 44 1.47 4.00 -6.74
C MET A 44 0.59 2.80 -6.41
N GLY A 45 -0.56 3.08 -5.80
CA GLY A 45 -1.58 2.10 -5.51
C GLY A 45 -2.88 2.80 -5.14
N SER A 46 -3.99 2.08 -5.25
CA SER A 46 -5.32 2.59 -4.99
C SER A 46 -6.11 1.65 -4.08
N SER A 47 -7.03 2.21 -3.28
CA SER A 47 -8.08 1.46 -2.59
C SER A 47 -7.52 0.28 -1.77
N SER A 48 -6.43 0.52 -1.03
CA SER A 48 -5.72 -0.51 -0.28
C SER A 48 -5.27 -1.70 -1.13
N GLY A 49 -4.85 -1.45 -2.37
CA GLY A 49 -4.40 -2.46 -3.31
C GLY A 49 -5.53 -3.29 -3.93
N LYS A 50 -6.80 -3.02 -3.62
CA LYS A 50 -7.92 -3.82 -4.13
C LYS A 50 -8.27 -3.49 -5.57
N PHE A 51 -8.12 -2.24 -5.98
CA PHE A 51 -8.60 -1.73 -7.26
C PHE A 51 -7.56 -0.82 -7.91
N CYS A 52 -7.82 -0.48 -9.17
CA CYS A 52 -7.23 0.65 -9.88
C CYS A 52 -8.36 1.58 -10.29
N ASP A 53 -8.76 2.45 -9.35
CA ASP A 53 -9.83 3.43 -9.54
C ASP A 53 -9.54 4.32 -10.75
N ASP A 54 -10.58 4.82 -11.43
CA ASP A 54 -10.43 5.48 -12.74
C ASP A 54 -9.53 6.72 -12.70
N ASN A 55 -9.59 7.50 -11.61
CA ASN A 55 -8.68 8.65 -11.44
C ASN A 55 -7.21 8.22 -11.34
N VAL A 56 -6.96 7.13 -10.60
CA VAL A 56 -5.60 6.58 -10.43
C VAL A 56 -5.13 5.95 -11.75
N TYR A 57 -6.04 5.31 -12.47
CA TYR A 57 -5.78 4.70 -13.76
C TYR A 57 -5.41 5.75 -14.83
N GLU A 58 -6.15 6.85 -14.93
CA GLU A 58 -5.81 7.94 -15.86
C GLU A 58 -4.47 8.60 -15.49
N LEU A 59 -4.20 8.78 -14.19
CA LEU A 59 -2.89 9.27 -13.73
C LEU A 59 -1.76 8.29 -14.10
N LEU A 60 -1.95 6.99 -13.86
CA LEU A 60 -0.99 5.95 -14.24
C LEU A 60 -0.69 6.01 -15.74
N LYS A 61 -1.74 6.05 -16.57
CA LYS A 61 -1.63 6.14 -18.03
C LYS A 61 -0.87 7.39 -18.46
N HIS A 62 -1.17 8.54 -17.84
CA HIS A 62 -0.46 9.78 -18.11
C HIS A 62 1.03 9.67 -17.78
N LEU A 63 1.40 9.19 -16.58
CA LEU A 63 2.80 9.04 -16.17
C LEU A 63 3.57 8.10 -17.10
N ILE A 64 2.97 6.94 -17.45
CA ILE A 64 3.59 6.01 -18.40
C ILE A 64 3.78 6.66 -19.77
N SER A 65 2.81 7.44 -20.25
CA SER A 65 2.92 8.14 -21.55
C SER A 65 4.04 9.17 -21.58
N GLN A 66 4.42 9.74 -20.43
CA GLN A 66 5.56 10.65 -20.30
C GLN A 66 6.90 9.92 -20.13
N GLY A 67 6.91 8.58 -20.14
CA GLY A 67 8.11 7.77 -19.94
C GLY A 67 8.55 7.65 -18.48
N GLU A 68 7.69 8.02 -17.52
CA GLU A 68 8.00 7.93 -16.10
C GLU A 68 8.12 6.48 -15.64
N LYS A 69 9.14 6.18 -14.84
CA LYS A 69 9.35 4.84 -14.29
C LYS A 69 8.36 4.60 -13.15
N THR A 70 7.19 4.09 -13.51
CA THR A 70 6.05 3.92 -12.60
C THR A 70 5.81 2.44 -12.28
N ILE A 71 5.71 2.13 -10.99
CA ILE A 71 5.33 0.80 -10.49
C ILE A 71 4.00 0.90 -9.76
N TYR A 72 3.05 0.07 -10.18
CA TYR A 72 1.77 -0.07 -9.50
C TYR A 72 1.82 -1.26 -8.53
N ILE A 73 1.48 -1.02 -7.26
CA ILE A 73 1.42 -2.06 -6.23
C ILE A 73 -0.05 -2.42 -5.96
N ILE A 74 -0.39 -3.69 -6.16
CA ILE A 74 -1.76 -4.19 -6.10
C ILE A 74 -1.84 -5.54 -5.37
N ASP A 75 -2.98 -5.86 -4.77
CA ASP A 75 -3.23 -7.18 -4.19
C ASP A 75 -3.27 -8.22 -5.30
N LYS A 76 -2.65 -9.39 -5.06
CA LYS A 76 -2.61 -10.50 -6.03
C LYS A 76 -4.00 -11.00 -6.46
N LYS A 77 -5.02 -10.76 -5.62
CA LYS A 77 -6.41 -11.17 -5.85
C LYS A 77 -7.27 -10.06 -6.48
N SER A 78 -6.68 -8.90 -6.79
CA SER A 78 -7.43 -7.81 -7.42
C SER A 78 -7.90 -8.22 -8.82
N THR A 79 -9.10 -7.79 -9.18
CA THR A 79 -9.67 -7.94 -10.53
C THR A 79 -8.98 -7.04 -11.55
N ASP A 80 -8.26 -6.00 -11.10
CA ASP A 80 -7.76 -4.92 -11.95
C ASP A 80 -6.28 -5.10 -12.31
N VAL A 81 -5.68 -6.25 -11.97
CA VAL A 81 -4.28 -6.56 -12.33
C VAL A 81 -4.07 -6.45 -13.84
N SER A 82 -5.00 -7.02 -14.63
CA SER A 82 -4.94 -6.97 -16.10
C SER A 82 -5.15 -5.55 -16.63
N LYS A 83 -6.03 -4.74 -16.02
CA LYS A 83 -6.26 -3.33 -16.35
C LYS A 83 -4.95 -2.53 -16.27
N VAL A 84 -4.18 -2.74 -15.21
CA VAL A 84 -2.89 -2.06 -14.98
C VAL A 84 -1.81 -2.56 -15.96
N GLN A 85 -1.76 -3.86 -16.23
CA GLN A 85 -0.79 -4.42 -17.18
C GLN A 85 -1.06 -3.95 -18.61
N TYR A 86 -2.32 -3.80 -19.00
CA TYR A 86 -2.72 -3.38 -20.34
C TYR A 86 -2.17 -2.01 -20.74
N VAL A 87 -2.08 -1.06 -19.78
CA VAL A 87 -1.49 0.26 -20.03
C VAL A 87 0.04 0.27 -20.00
N GLY A 88 0.68 -0.89 -19.90
CA GLY A 88 2.14 -1.01 -19.82
C GLY A 88 2.72 -0.77 -18.43
N GLY A 89 1.87 -0.72 -17.39
CA GLY A 89 2.30 -0.51 -16.02
C GLY A 89 3.06 -1.73 -15.46
N SER A 90 4.20 -1.48 -14.82
CA SER A 90 4.88 -2.52 -14.05
C SER A 90 4.09 -2.82 -12.77
N VAL A 91 3.62 -4.07 -12.63
CA VAL A 91 2.86 -4.51 -11.46
C VAL A 91 3.76 -5.22 -10.45
N LEU A 92 3.69 -4.82 -9.18
CA LEU A 92 4.22 -5.59 -8.06
C LEU A 92 3.09 -5.97 -7.11
N TYR A 93 3.16 -7.18 -6.59
CA TYR A 93 2.16 -7.64 -5.64
C TYR A 93 2.42 -7.10 -4.25
N ARG A 94 1.37 -6.61 -3.62
CA ARG A 94 1.37 -6.14 -2.24
C ARG A 94 1.91 -7.23 -1.30
N HIS A 95 2.57 -6.80 -0.23
CA HIS A 95 3.29 -7.66 0.73
C HIS A 95 4.47 -8.46 0.17
N SER A 96 4.80 -8.35 -1.13
CA SER A 96 6.02 -8.96 -1.67
C SER A 96 7.26 -8.15 -1.31
N PHE A 97 8.40 -8.85 -1.22
CA PHE A 97 9.71 -8.22 -0.98
C PHE A 97 9.99 -7.09 -1.97
N ARG A 98 9.71 -7.34 -3.26
CA ARG A 98 9.93 -6.37 -4.33
C ARG A 98 9.06 -5.12 -4.15
N ALA A 99 7.79 -5.29 -3.79
CA ALA A 99 6.89 -4.16 -3.56
C ALA A 99 7.36 -3.27 -2.40
N ILE A 100 7.73 -3.88 -1.27
CA ILE A 100 8.22 -3.14 -0.09
C ILE A 100 9.53 -2.42 -0.41
N LEU A 101 10.47 -3.11 -1.07
CA LEU A 101 11.74 -2.52 -1.45
C LEU A 101 11.58 -1.39 -2.49
N ALA A 102 10.69 -1.55 -3.48
CA ALA A 102 10.39 -0.51 -4.46
C ALA A 102 9.80 0.74 -3.77
N ALA A 103 8.88 0.55 -2.83
CA ALA A 103 8.31 1.63 -2.04
C ALA A 103 9.37 2.39 -1.22
N PHE A 104 10.30 1.69 -0.55
CA PHE A 104 11.41 2.36 0.16
C PHE A 104 12.37 3.10 -0.77
N ARG A 105 12.56 2.59 -1.99
CA ARG A 105 13.44 3.22 -2.98
C ARG A 105 12.76 4.32 -3.79
N SER A 106 11.43 4.39 -3.81
CA SER A 106 10.72 5.38 -4.63
C SER A 106 10.98 6.81 -4.16
N ALA A 107 11.16 7.71 -5.12
CA ALA A 107 11.18 9.14 -4.87
C ALA A 107 9.79 9.66 -4.50
N VAL A 108 8.77 9.16 -5.21
CA VAL A 108 7.37 9.53 -5.02
C VAL A 108 6.52 8.30 -4.79
N MET A 109 5.64 8.38 -3.80
CA MET A 109 4.60 7.40 -3.50
C MET A 109 3.22 8.06 -3.61
N ILE A 110 2.39 7.58 -4.54
CA ILE A 110 1.05 8.12 -4.81
C ILE A 110 -0.02 7.14 -4.31
N TYR A 111 -0.92 7.61 -3.45
CA TYR A 111 -2.02 6.84 -2.89
C TYR A 111 -3.28 7.69 -2.81
N ASP A 112 -4.45 7.08 -2.63
CA ASP A 112 -5.75 7.76 -2.68
C ASP A 112 -6.59 7.59 -1.41
N THR A 113 -6.28 6.60 -0.57
CA THR A 113 -6.95 6.42 0.71
C THR A 113 -6.46 7.43 1.76
N SER A 114 -7.16 7.49 2.89
CA SER A 114 -6.80 8.39 4.00
C SER A 114 -5.45 8.05 4.68
N HIS A 115 -4.85 6.91 4.36
CA HIS A 115 -3.61 6.42 4.97
C HIS A 115 -2.72 5.77 3.91
N ILE A 116 -1.42 5.62 4.20
CA ILE A 116 -0.50 4.96 3.27
C ILE A 116 -0.70 3.45 3.39
N ASP A 117 -1.48 2.87 2.49
CA ASP A 117 -1.88 1.47 2.53
C ASP A 117 -1.20 0.58 1.48
N ILE A 118 -0.40 1.17 0.60
CA ILE A 118 0.30 0.50 -0.50
C ILE A 118 1.16 -0.65 0.01
N ILE A 119 2.01 -0.41 1.03
CA ILE A 119 2.90 -1.42 1.61
C ILE A 119 2.74 -1.56 3.13
N ARG A 120 1.62 -1.10 3.72
CA ARG A 120 1.31 -1.15 5.18
C ARG A 120 2.55 -1.02 6.09
N CYS A 121 3.17 0.16 6.13
CA CYS A 121 4.37 0.37 6.95
C CYS A 121 4.27 1.63 7.82
N PRO A 122 5.02 1.70 8.94
CA PRO A 122 5.12 2.92 9.72
C PRO A 122 5.77 4.06 8.91
N ARG A 123 5.19 5.27 8.98
CA ARG A 123 5.68 6.46 8.24
C ARG A 123 7.17 6.75 8.40
N ARG A 124 7.77 6.41 9.55
CA ARG A 124 9.20 6.59 9.81
C ARG A 124 10.11 5.94 8.76
N TYR A 125 9.67 4.85 8.13
CA TYR A 125 10.43 4.15 7.09
C TYR A 125 10.33 4.82 5.72
N LEU A 126 9.34 5.69 5.51
CA LEU A 126 9.13 6.45 4.28
C LEU A 126 9.61 7.90 4.39
N LYS A 127 10.39 8.25 5.43
CA LYS A 127 10.81 9.64 5.68
C LYS A 127 11.59 10.30 4.54
N TYR A 128 12.16 9.52 3.64
CA TYR A 128 12.89 10.01 2.47
C TYR A 128 11.99 10.10 1.23
N THR A 129 10.91 9.33 1.17
CA THR A 129 9.99 9.28 0.04
C THR A 129 8.95 10.38 0.14
N LYS A 130 8.75 11.13 -0.94
CA LYS A 130 7.65 12.10 -1.03
C LYS A 130 6.34 11.35 -1.17
N THR A 131 5.41 11.57 -0.25
CA THR A 131 4.11 10.90 -0.28
C THR A 131 3.04 11.88 -0.77
N LEU A 132 2.25 11.47 -1.76
CA LEU A 132 1.20 12.27 -2.38
C LEU A 132 -0.13 11.54 -2.22
N ASN A 133 -1.08 12.16 -1.52
CA ASN A 133 -2.44 11.68 -1.42
C ASN A 133 -3.31 12.38 -2.46
N ILE A 134 -3.86 11.63 -3.43
CA ILE A 134 -4.74 12.18 -4.47
C ILE A 134 -6.22 12.13 -4.11
N SER A 135 -6.60 11.46 -3.01
CA SER A 135 -7.98 11.28 -2.55
C SER A 135 -8.91 10.57 -3.53
N HIS A 136 -9.95 9.88 -3.04
CA HIS A 136 -10.96 9.22 -3.89
C HIS A 136 -12.12 10.15 -4.33
N GLY A 137 -11.91 11.46 -4.41
CA GLY A 137 -12.90 12.43 -4.89
C GLY A 137 -13.34 13.52 -3.90
N VAL A 138 -14.41 14.24 -4.26
CA VAL A 138 -14.93 15.37 -3.48
C VAL A 138 -15.63 14.89 -2.22
N HIS A 139 -14.97 15.07 -1.09
CA HIS A 139 -15.46 14.68 0.23
C HIS A 139 -16.52 15.62 0.83
N GLY A 140 -17.01 16.59 0.05
CA GLY A 140 -17.87 17.70 0.51
C GLY A 140 -19.38 17.46 0.46
N LEU A 141 -19.85 16.37 -0.17
CA LEU A 141 -21.28 16.07 -0.28
C LEU A 141 -21.88 15.45 0.99
N LYS A 142 -21.06 14.79 1.82
CA LYS A 142 -21.45 14.31 3.15
C LYS A 142 -20.58 15.01 4.20
N LYS A 143 -21.22 15.69 5.14
CA LYS A 143 -20.54 16.38 6.24
C LYS A 143 -19.79 15.33 7.08
N LYS A 144 -18.47 15.22 6.91
CA LYS A 144 -17.62 14.37 7.77
C LYS A 144 -17.73 14.91 9.19
N THR A 145 -18.26 14.12 10.12
CA THR A 145 -18.35 14.56 11.52
C THR A 145 -16.94 14.64 12.13
N PRO A 146 -16.75 15.39 13.24
CA PRO A 146 -15.51 15.33 14.00
C PRO A 146 -15.13 13.89 14.40
N GLU A 147 -16.12 13.00 14.64
CA GLU A 147 -15.84 11.58 14.86
C GLU A 147 -15.28 10.87 13.64
N ASP A 148 -15.69 11.22 12.41
CA ASP A 148 -15.09 10.68 11.18
C ASP A 148 -13.64 11.13 10.99
N LYS A 149 -13.32 12.38 11.37
CA LYS A 149 -11.95 12.90 11.36
C LYS A 149 -11.08 12.25 12.42
N LEU A 150 -11.62 12.04 13.63
CA LEU A 150 -10.94 11.33 14.71
C LEU A 150 -10.78 9.84 14.37
N ALA A 151 -11.77 9.22 13.73
CA ALA A 151 -11.74 7.83 13.29
C ALA A 151 -10.71 7.60 12.17
N ILE A 152 -10.35 8.58 11.35
CA ILE A 152 -9.26 8.43 10.36
C ILE A 152 -7.89 8.39 11.05
N THR A 153 -7.71 9.20 12.10
CA THR A 153 -6.47 9.28 12.89
C THR A 153 -6.35 8.14 13.92
N HIS A 154 -7.47 7.71 14.52
CA HIS A 154 -7.52 6.58 15.43
C HIS A 154 -7.65 5.24 14.72
N ARG A 155 -8.32 5.11 13.56
CA ARG A 155 -8.28 3.85 12.77
C ARG A 155 -6.92 3.64 12.14
N SER A 156 -6.12 4.66 11.81
CA SER A 156 -4.75 4.36 11.36
C SER A 156 -3.87 3.70 12.44
N PHE A 157 -4.22 3.85 13.72
CA PHE A 157 -3.58 3.15 14.85
C PHE A 157 -4.36 1.86 15.26
N LEU A 158 -5.68 1.95 15.39
CA LEU A 158 -6.58 0.83 15.75
C LEU A 158 -6.87 -0.14 14.60
N GLN A 159 -6.57 0.18 13.34
CA GLN A 159 -6.66 -0.76 12.20
C GLN A 159 -5.34 -1.50 12.03
N VAL A 160 -4.22 -0.96 12.53
CA VAL A 160 -3.01 -1.74 12.80
C VAL A 160 -3.28 -2.71 13.96
N GLU A 161 -3.90 -2.25 15.06
CA GLU A 161 -4.28 -3.15 16.16
C GLU A 161 -5.42 -4.12 15.81
N ARG A 162 -6.49 -3.70 15.10
CA ARG A 162 -7.60 -4.59 14.70
C ARG A 162 -7.24 -5.50 13.53
N SER A 163 -6.37 -5.13 12.59
CA SER A 163 -5.87 -6.13 11.63
C SER A 163 -4.88 -7.12 12.25
N MET A 164 -4.39 -6.83 13.47
CA MET A 164 -3.71 -7.78 14.37
C MET A 164 -4.65 -8.44 15.40
N MET A 165 -5.90 -7.99 15.56
CA MET A 165 -6.87 -8.44 16.59
C MET A 165 -8.32 -8.62 16.08
N ILE A 166 -8.56 -8.99 14.82
CA ILE A 166 -9.88 -9.57 14.46
C ILE A 166 -9.83 -11.04 14.87
N TRP A 167 -10.08 -11.25 16.17
CA TRP A 167 -10.70 -12.47 16.67
C TRP A 167 -12.22 -12.35 16.45
N PRO A 168 -12.90 -13.41 15.98
CA PRO A 168 -14.35 -13.43 15.98
C PRO A 168 -14.84 -13.65 17.42
N ASN A 169 -15.51 -12.64 17.99
CA ASN A 169 -16.53 -12.90 19.00
C ASN A 169 -17.78 -13.39 18.26
N THR A 170 -17.91 -14.72 18.18
CA THR A 170 -19.13 -15.56 18.23
C THR A 170 -18.75 -16.98 17.82
#